data_AF-A0A5A7P868-F1
#
_entry.id   AF-A0A5A7P868-F1
#
_cell.length_a   1.000
_cell.length_b   1.000
_cell.length_c   1.000
_cell.angle_alpha   90.00
_cell.angle_beta   90.00
_cell.angle_gamma   90.00
#
_symmetry.space_group_name_H-M   'P 1'
#
loop_
_entity.id
_entity.type
_entity.pdbx_description
1 polymer ?
#
loop_
_entity_poly.entity_id
_entity_poly.type
_entity_poly.pdbx_seq_one_letter_code
_entity_poly.pdbx_strand_id
1 'polypeptide(L)'
;MSTALPPCLARLYSKRIEKAQLRLGAKDFNKPNGISIPGHKVNRKIFCTPLGLEEEFSALQSKDLSEDEEETSPLERPPNSEELKALLADSERSKLIRKLSEANQQNRFLKRQLQVKEDALVNFKSELAVIEIEIQALVNLAQEIASYNIPKGSKKINGKYIQSHLLSRLEAVQEKLEAQIKDVDAAQSKEVPLFWHGVAESVHVMGSFDGWSQGEHLSPEYIDSYTTFSTTLALRPGRYEIKFLVDGEWKLSPEFPTIGEGFMQNNLLIVE
;
A
#
# COMPACT_ATOMS: atom_id res chain seq x y z
N MET A 1 -61.32 35.48 33.04
CA MET A 1 -60.39 34.70 32.21
C MET A 1 -59.26 34.20 33.10
N SER A 2 -59.11 32.87 33.18
CA SER A 2 -57.89 32.05 33.44
C SER A 2 -56.87 32.50 34.51
N THR A 3 -56.32 31.68 35.42
CA THR A 3 -56.48 30.28 35.86
C THR A 3 -55.65 30.17 37.16
N ALA A 4 -55.99 29.23 38.03
CA ALA A 4 -55.33 28.97 39.31
C ALA A 4 -53.97 28.24 39.15
N LEU A 5 -53.05 28.45 40.11
CA LEU A 5 -52.12 27.44 40.68
C LEU A 5 -51.30 28.02 41.84
N PRO A 6 -51.22 27.33 42.98
CA PRO A 6 -49.99 27.27 43.78
C PRO A 6 -49.67 25.81 44.21
N PRO A 7 -48.73 25.57 45.13
CA PRO A 7 -47.33 25.20 44.89
C PRO A 7 -47.05 23.72 45.25
N CYS A 8 -45.79 23.27 45.08
CA CYS A 8 -45.05 22.28 45.89
C CYS A 8 -44.13 21.38 45.03
N LEU A 9 -42.83 21.34 45.31
CA LEU A 9 -42.17 20.21 46.00
C LEU A 9 -40.65 20.36 46.01
N ALA A 10 -40.09 19.89 47.13
CA ALA A 10 -38.69 19.96 47.50
C ALA A 10 -37.95 18.62 47.25
N ARG A 11 -36.62 18.73 47.24
CA ARG A 11 -35.58 17.77 47.73
C ARG A 11 -35.15 16.54 46.89
N LEU A 12 -33.84 16.58 46.62
CA LEU A 12 -32.77 15.57 46.82
C LEU A 12 -32.77 14.29 45.95
N TYR A 13 -31.63 14.00 45.30
CA TYR A 13 -30.74 12.89 45.71
C TYR A 13 -29.41 12.90 44.93
N SER A 14 -28.32 12.93 45.69
CA SER A 14 -26.94 12.67 45.26
C SER A 14 -26.73 11.18 44.98
N LYS A 15 -26.08 10.81 43.86
CA LYS A 15 -25.51 9.47 43.66
C LYS A 15 -23.99 9.50 43.61
N ARG A 16 -23.47 8.73 44.56
CA ARG A 16 -22.11 8.30 44.90
C ARG A 16 -21.49 7.54 43.73
N ILE A 17 -20.27 7.90 43.30
CA ILE A 17 -19.45 7.08 42.41
C ILE A 17 -18.45 6.31 43.29
N GLU A 18 -18.60 4.99 43.34
CA GLU A 18 -17.70 4.09 44.05
C GLU A 18 -16.42 3.81 43.25
N LYS A 19 -15.30 3.72 43.98
CA LYS A 19 -14.02 3.20 43.53
C LYS A 19 -14.16 1.72 43.15
N ALA A 20 -13.77 1.35 41.93
CA ALA A 20 -13.39 -0.01 41.59
C ALA A 20 -11.88 -0.06 41.29
N GLN A 21 -11.15 -0.84 42.09
CA GLN A 21 -9.73 -1.14 41.92
C GLN A 21 -9.53 -2.02 40.69
N LEU A 22 -8.69 -1.58 39.76
CA LEU A 22 -8.17 -2.44 38.69
C LEU A 22 -7.04 -3.31 39.26
N ARG A 23 -7.28 -4.62 39.34
CA ARG A 23 -6.23 -5.64 39.49
C ARG A 23 -5.63 -5.91 38.11
N LEU A 24 -4.32 -5.73 37.99
CA LEU A 24 -3.51 -6.18 36.86
C LEU A 24 -3.44 -7.71 36.87
N GLY A 25 -3.84 -8.32 35.75
CA GLY A 25 -3.58 -9.73 35.46
C GLY A 25 -3.07 -9.83 34.02
N ALA A 26 -1.76 -10.02 33.87
CA ALA A 26 -1.13 -10.33 32.60
C ALA A 26 -1.54 -11.74 32.15
N LYS A 27 -2.05 -11.88 30.93
CA LYS A 27 -2.06 -13.16 30.19
C LYS A 27 -1.85 -12.90 28.70
N ASP A 28 -0.84 -13.58 28.19
CA ASP A 28 -0.42 -13.68 26.80
C ASP A 28 -1.58 -14.11 25.88
N PHE A 29 -1.65 -13.51 24.69
CA PHE A 29 -2.47 -14.01 23.58
C PHE A 29 -1.66 -14.04 22.29
N ASN A 30 -1.37 -15.27 21.89
CA ASN A 30 -0.89 -15.66 20.57
C ASN A 30 -2.11 -16.23 19.80
N LYS A 31 -2.16 -15.98 18.47
CA LYS A 31 -3.13 -16.37 17.41
C LYS A 31 -4.36 -15.46 17.11
N PRO A 32 -4.61 -15.15 15.82
CA PRO A 32 -5.78 -14.41 15.37
C PRO A 32 -6.94 -15.35 14.98
N ASN A 33 -8.14 -15.00 15.42
CA ASN A 33 -9.41 -15.51 14.87
C ASN A 33 -10.13 -14.39 14.14
N GLY A 34 -10.77 -14.75 13.02
CA GLY A 34 -11.40 -13.85 12.06
C GLY A 34 -12.53 -13.00 12.62
N ILE A 35 -12.69 -11.82 12.01
CA ILE A 35 -13.78 -10.90 12.25
C ILE A 35 -14.69 -10.90 11.02
N SER A 36 -15.92 -11.34 11.23
CA SER A 36 -17.08 -11.13 10.36
C SER A 36 -17.61 -9.70 10.56
N ILE A 37 -17.94 -8.99 9.47
CA ILE A 37 -18.62 -7.69 9.51
C ILE A 37 -19.92 -7.79 8.69
N PRO A 38 -21.04 -7.16 9.13
CA PRO A 38 -22.38 -7.42 8.60
C PRO A 38 -22.66 -6.63 7.31
N GLY A 39 -23.48 -7.24 6.45
CA GLY A 39 -23.85 -6.69 5.15
C GLY A 39 -24.91 -5.60 5.21
N HIS A 40 -24.70 -4.55 4.42
CA HIS A 40 -25.77 -3.73 3.84
C HIS A 40 -25.83 -3.96 2.34
N LYS A 41 -26.96 -4.51 1.89
CA LYS A 41 -27.29 -4.74 0.48
C LYS A 41 -27.54 -3.40 -0.22
N VAL A 42 -26.73 -3.08 -1.22
CA VAL A 42 -27.14 -2.21 -2.34
C VAL A 42 -26.80 -2.92 -3.64
N ASN A 43 -27.86 -3.32 -4.34
CA ASN A 43 -27.82 -3.99 -5.64
C ASN A 43 -27.35 -3.02 -6.73
N ARG A 44 -26.17 -3.27 -7.29
CA ARG A 44 -25.87 -2.95 -8.70
C ARG A 44 -25.17 -4.16 -9.33
N LYS A 45 -25.97 -4.98 -10.00
CA LYS A 45 -25.49 -6.07 -10.86
C LYS A 45 -24.83 -5.44 -12.09
N ILE A 46 -23.51 -5.49 -12.16
CA ILE A 46 -22.79 -5.44 -13.43
C ILE A 46 -22.19 -6.83 -13.57
N PHE A 47 -22.81 -7.64 -14.44
CA PHE A 47 -22.24 -8.93 -14.84
C PHE A 47 -21.17 -8.65 -15.89
N CYS A 48 -19.90 -8.93 -15.57
CA CYS A 48 -18.88 -9.25 -16.57
C CYS A 48 -18.54 -10.73 -16.40
N THR A 49 -19.11 -11.56 -17.27
CA THR A 49 -18.71 -12.95 -17.48
C THR A 49 -17.34 -12.98 -18.19
N PRO A 50 -16.43 -13.91 -17.84
CA PRO A 50 -15.32 -14.22 -18.72
C PRO A 50 -15.86 -15.05 -19.89
N LEU A 51 -15.71 -14.52 -21.10
CA LEU A 51 -15.93 -15.24 -22.36
C LEU A 51 -15.00 -16.46 -22.39
N GLY A 52 -15.58 -17.66 -22.23
CA GLY A 52 -14.94 -18.91 -22.61
C GLY A 52 -14.96 -19.01 -24.13
N LEU A 53 -13.79 -18.88 -24.74
CA LEU A 53 -13.58 -19.05 -26.18
C LEU A 53 -13.51 -20.54 -26.55
N GLU A 54 -14.57 -21.30 -26.28
CA GLU A 54 -14.68 -22.69 -26.76
C GLU A 54 -16.04 -23.04 -27.40
N GLU A 55 -16.95 -22.08 -27.58
CA GLU A 55 -18.27 -22.33 -28.18
C GLU A 55 -18.56 -21.45 -29.41
N GLU A 56 -17.64 -21.35 -30.35
CA GLU A 56 -17.96 -20.83 -31.69
C GLU A 56 -17.23 -21.66 -32.74
N PHE A 57 -17.74 -22.86 -33.05
CA PHE A 57 -17.68 -23.48 -34.39
C PHE A 57 -18.51 -24.76 -34.38
N SER A 58 -19.83 -24.65 -34.17
CA SER A 58 -20.78 -25.75 -34.41
C SER A 58 -22.20 -25.21 -34.58
N ALA A 59 -22.46 -24.51 -35.69
CA ALA A 59 -23.80 -24.38 -36.27
C ALA A 59 -23.76 -23.58 -37.59
N LEU A 60 -23.35 -24.22 -38.68
CA LEU A 60 -23.90 -23.89 -40.00
C LEU A 60 -24.22 -25.19 -40.73
N GLN A 61 -25.51 -25.47 -40.81
CA GLN A 61 -26.11 -26.59 -41.52
C GLN A 61 -26.68 -26.08 -42.84
N SER A 62 -26.14 -26.53 -43.97
CA SER A 62 -26.83 -26.69 -45.26
C SER A 62 -25.81 -27.10 -46.33
N LYS A 63 -26.03 -28.01 -47.29
CA LYS A 63 -27.12 -28.95 -47.62
C LYS A 63 -26.64 -29.73 -48.87
N ASP A 64 -26.95 -31.03 -48.91
CA ASP A 64 -26.99 -31.98 -50.05
C ASP A 64 -25.77 -32.12 -50.98
N LEU A 65 -25.24 -33.36 -51.09
CA LEU A 65 -25.36 -34.23 -52.28
C LEU A 65 -24.61 -35.58 -52.10
N SER A 66 -25.39 -36.65 -52.24
CA SER A 66 -25.11 -38.00 -52.79
C SER A 66 -23.95 -38.88 -52.29
N GLU A 67 -24.39 -40.04 -51.78
CA GLU A 67 -23.99 -41.41 -52.15
C GLU A 67 -22.62 -41.96 -51.69
N ASP A 68 -22.77 -43.01 -50.88
CA ASP A 68 -22.05 -44.26 -50.91
C ASP A 68 -20.73 -44.41 -50.12
N GLU A 69 -20.78 -45.46 -49.28
CA GLU A 69 -19.71 -46.41 -48.93
C GLU A 69 -19.08 -46.32 -47.53
N GLU A 70 -19.37 -47.42 -46.82
CA GLU A 70 -18.55 -48.12 -45.83
C GLU A 70 -18.36 -47.50 -44.43
N GLU A 71 -19.13 -48.08 -43.51
CA GLU A 71 -18.70 -48.24 -42.12
C GLU A 71 -17.29 -48.85 -42.08
N THR A 72 -16.31 -48.04 -41.73
CA THR A 72 -15.07 -48.52 -41.10
C THR A 72 -14.81 -47.71 -39.85
N SER A 73 -15.04 -48.34 -38.71
CA SER A 73 -14.56 -47.88 -37.40
C SER A 73 -13.07 -47.49 -37.50
N PRO A 74 -12.65 -46.27 -37.12
CA PRO A 74 -11.24 -45.93 -37.09
C PRO A 74 -10.57 -46.78 -36.00
N LEU A 75 -9.84 -47.81 -36.43
CA LEU A 75 -8.92 -48.56 -35.59
C LEU A 75 -7.90 -47.59 -34.98
N GLU A 76 -8.01 -47.35 -33.68
CA GLU A 76 -7.03 -46.62 -32.87
C GLU A 76 -5.65 -47.27 -33.02
N ARG A 77 -4.80 -46.74 -33.91
CA ARG A 77 -3.38 -47.07 -33.91
C ARG A 77 -2.76 -46.47 -32.65
N PRO A 78 -1.95 -47.23 -31.89
CA PRO A 78 -1.26 -46.67 -30.74
C PRO A 78 -0.39 -45.50 -31.20
N PRO A 79 -0.41 -44.36 -30.49
CA PRO A 79 0.27 -43.14 -30.92
C PRO A 79 1.77 -43.37 -31.10
N ASN A 80 2.32 -42.80 -32.17
CA ASN A 80 3.75 -42.91 -32.46
C ASN A 80 4.56 -42.20 -31.36
N SER A 81 5.81 -42.61 -31.14
CA SER A 81 6.69 -42.03 -30.12
C SER A 81 6.82 -40.51 -30.23
N GLU A 82 6.76 -39.97 -31.44
CA GLU A 82 6.80 -38.52 -31.70
C GLU A 82 5.50 -37.81 -31.28
N GLU A 83 4.33 -38.42 -31.52
CA GLU A 83 3.02 -37.91 -31.09
C GLU A 83 2.90 -37.94 -29.56
N LEU A 84 3.41 -39.00 -28.91
CA LEU A 84 3.47 -39.09 -27.45
C LEU A 84 4.36 -38.00 -26.83
N LYS A 85 5.51 -37.68 -27.46
CA LYS A 85 6.37 -36.58 -27.02
C LYS A 85 5.70 -35.22 -27.19
N ALA A 86 4.96 -35.01 -28.28
CA ALA A 86 4.19 -33.78 -28.50
C ALA A 86 3.08 -33.60 -27.45
N LEU A 87 2.27 -34.64 -27.20
CA LEU A 87 1.22 -34.61 -26.17
C LEU A 87 1.77 -34.37 -24.77
N LEU A 88 2.91 -34.97 -24.43
CA LEU A 88 3.59 -34.70 -23.17
C LEU A 88 4.04 -33.24 -23.09
N ALA A 89 4.66 -32.69 -24.15
CA ALA A 89 5.08 -31.30 -24.20
C ALA A 89 3.89 -30.33 -24.05
N ASP A 90 2.75 -30.62 -24.68
CA ASP A 90 1.53 -29.80 -24.54
C ASP A 90 0.91 -29.92 -23.14
N SER A 91 0.95 -31.11 -22.53
CA SER A 91 0.54 -31.30 -21.14
C SER A 91 1.42 -30.51 -20.16
N GLU A 92 2.73 -30.42 -20.41
CA GLU A 92 3.63 -29.61 -19.60
C GLU A 92 3.44 -28.10 -19.86
N ARG A 93 3.25 -27.68 -21.11
CA ARG A 93 2.92 -26.29 -21.46
C ARG A 93 1.65 -25.82 -20.77
N SER A 94 0.58 -26.61 -20.79
CA SER A 94 -0.68 -26.26 -20.13
C SER A 94 -0.52 -26.12 -18.61
N LYS A 95 0.27 -26.99 -17.96
CA LYS A 95 0.64 -26.85 -16.54
C LYS A 95 1.39 -25.56 -16.27
N LEU A 96 2.36 -25.19 -17.13
CA LEU A 96 3.12 -23.95 -16.99
C LEU A 96 2.23 -22.72 -17.17
N ILE A 97 1.36 -22.72 -18.18
CA ILE A 97 0.39 -21.64 -18.42
C ILE A 97 -0.52 -21.46 -17.21
N ARG A 98 -1.01 -22.57 -16.64
CA ARG A 98 -1.84 -22.54 -15.43
C ARG A 98 -1.09 -21.92 -14.25
N LYS A 99 0.14 -22.35 -13.98
CA LYS A 99 0.98 -21.79 -12.90
C LYS A 99 1.29 -20.31 -13.12
N LEU A 100 1.58 -19.91 -14.35
CA LEU A 100 1.83 -18.52 -14.72
C LEU A 100 0.57 -17.66 -14.52
N SER A 101 -0.60 -18.18 -14.89
CA SER A 101 -1.89 -17.52 -14.66
C SER A 101 -2.17 -17.35 -13.17
N GLU A 102 -1.98 -18.41 -12.38
CA GLU A 102 -2.15 -18.38 -10.92
C GLU A 102 -1.19 -17.36 -10.26
N ALA A 103 0.09 -17.36 -10.64
CA ALA A 103 1.07 -16.40 -10.16
C ALA A 103 0.71 -14.95 -10.55
N ASN A 104 0.25 -14.73 -11.79
CA ASN A 104 -0.19 -13.41 -12.24
C ASN A 104 -1.43 -12.91 -11.49
N GLN A 105 -2.37 -13.80 -11.17
CA GLN A 105 -3.52 -13.46 -10.34
C GLN A 105 -3.09 -13.04 -8.93
N GLN A 106 -2.16 -13.79 -8.32
CA GLN A 106 -1.58 -13.45 -7.02
C GLN A 106 -0.87 -12.10 -7.06
N ASN A 107 -0.03 -11.85 -8.07
CA ASN A 107 0.65 -10.56 -8.24
C ASN A 107 -0.34 -9.39 -8.35
N ARG A 108 -1.40 -9.53 -9.15
CA ARG A 108 -2.45 -8.51 -9.27
C ARG A 108 -3.16 -8.27 -7.94
N PHE A 109 -3.43 -9.33 -7.19
CA PHE A 109 -4.05 -9.23 -5.88
C PHE A 109 -3.16 -8.48 -4.88
N LEU A 110 -1.88 -8.85 -4.78
CA LEU A 110 -0.91 -8.21 -3.90
C LEU A 110 -0.71 -6.73 -4.24
N LYS A 111 -0.60 -6.38 -5.53
CA LYS A 111 -0.51 -4.98 -5.98
C LYS A 111 -1.72 -4.16 -5.52
N ARG A 112 -2.94 -4.70 -5.64
CA ARG A 112 -4.15 -4.02 -5.15
C ARG A 112 -4.16 -3.87 -3.63
N GLN A 113 -3.73 -4.89 -2.89
CA GLN A 113 -3.64 -4.81 -1.44
C GLN A 113 -2.64 -3.75 -0.99
N LEU A 114 -1.47 -3.69 -1.65
CA LEU A 114 -0.46 -2.69 -1.40
C LEU A 114 -1.01 -1.28 -1.63
N GLN A 115 -1.66 -1.05 -2.77
CA GLN A 115 -2.28 0.25 -3.08
C GLN A 115 -3.30 0.67 -2.01
N VAL A 116 -4.21 -0.23 -1.60
CA VAL A 116 -5.19 0.06 -0.54
C VAL A 116 -4.51 0.42 0.79
N LYS A 117 -3.37 -0.20 1.10
CA LYS A 117 -2.60 0.09 2.31
C LYS A 117 -1.88 1.44 2.22
N GLU A 118 -1.33 1.78 1.06
CA GLU A 118 -0.73 3.10 0.80
C GLU A 118 -1.79 4.21 0.91
N ASP A 119 -2.95 4.04 0.29
CA ASP A 119 -4.06 5.01 0.39
C ASP A 119 -4.51 5.20 1.84
N ALA A 120 -4.59 4.11 2.62
CA ALA A 120 -4.91 4.17 4.04
C ALA A 120 -3.85 4.92 4.86
N LEU A 121 -2.56 4.78 4.53
CA LEU A 121 -1.48 5.54 5.18
C LEU A 121 -1.56 7.03 4.84
N VAL A 122 -1.85 7.38 3.58
CA VAL A 122 -2.04 8.78 3.17
C VAL A 122 -3.20 9.42 3.92
N ASN A 123 -4.33 8.72 4.04
CA ASN A 123 -5.48 9.20 4.80
C ASN A 123 -5.12 9.39 6.28
N PHE A 124 -4.50 8.40 6.91
CA PHE A 124 -4.06 8.49 8.30
C PHE A 124 -3.10 9.66 8.53
N LYS A 125 -2.14 9.89 7.62
CA LYS A 125 -1.23 11.04 7.67
C LYS A 125 -1.98 12.36 7.64
N SER A 126 -2.98 12.50 6.78
CA SER A 126 -3.78 13.73 6.72
C SER A 126 -4.61 13.96 7.98
N GLU A 127 -5.16 12.91 8.59
CA GLU A 127 -5.84 13.00 9.89
C GLU A 127 -4.89 13.43 11.00
N LEU A 128 -3.69 12.86 11.07
CA LEU A 128 -2.66 13.27 12.04
C LEU A 128 -2.25 14.73 11.88
N ALA A 129 -2.09 15.21 10.65
CA ALA A 129 -1.72 16.60 10.37
C ALA A 129 -2.80 17.59 10.85
N VAL A 130 -4.08 17.25 10.71
CA VAL A 130 -5.17 18.09 11.25
C VAL A 130 -5.10 18.15 12.79
N ILE A 131 -4.89 17.01 13.44
CA ILE A 131 -4.77 16.92 14.90
C ILE A 131 -3.53 17.69 15.40
N GLU A 132 -2.43 17.68 14.63
CA GLU A 132 -1.20 18.41 14.95
C GLU A 132 -1.44 19.92 14.98
N ILE A 133 -2.15 20.45 13.98
CA ILE A 133 -2.52 21.87 13.92
C ILE A 133 -3.40 22.26 15.12
N GLU A 134 -4.39 21.43 15.47
CA GLU A 134 -5.26 21.68 16.62
C GLU A 134 -4.48 21.67 17.95
N ILE A 135 -3.58 20.70 18.15
CA ILE A 135 -2.74 20.63 19.36
C ILE A 135 -1.79 21.81 19.42
N GLN A 136 -1.17 22.20 18.30
CA GLN A 136 -0.30 23.37 18.25
C GLN A 136 -1.05 24.65 18.67
N ALA A 137 -2.30 24.82 18.22
CA ALA A 137 -3.14 25.93 18.64
C ALA A 137 -3.43 25.90 20.15
N LEU A 138 -3.71 24.71 20.72
CA LEU A 138 -3.92 24.53 22.16
C LEU A 138 -2.65 24.80 22.97
N VAL A 139 -1.49 24.38 22.49
CA VAL A 139 -0.18 24.66 23.10
C VAL A 139 0.07 26.16 23.15
N ASN A 140 -0.15 26.87 22.03
CA ASN A 140 0.02 28.32 21.96
C ASN A 140 -0.90 29.04 22.97
N LEU A 141 -2.18 28.66 23.06
CA LEU A 141 -3.11 29.21 24.04
C LEU A 141 -2.67 28.90 25.49
N ALA A 142 -2.24 27.67 25.75
CA ALA A 142 -1.77 27.28 27.08
C ALA A 142 -0.48 28.03 27.48
N GLN A 143 0.40 28.29 26.52
CA GLN A 143 1.62 29.07 26.71
C GLN A 143 1.30 30.52 27.07
N GLU A 144 0.33 31.13 26.38
CA GLU A 144 -0.15 32.47 26.70
C GLU A 144 -0.73 32.51 28.12
N ILE A 145 -1.61 31.57 28.47
CA ILE A 145 -2.21 31.44 29.81
C ILE A 145 -1.13 31.25 30.90
N ALA A 146 -0.09 30.49 30.60
CA ALA A 146 1.03 30.27 31.53
C ALA A 146 1.93 31.50 31.69
N SER A 147 1.98 32.39 30.69
CA SER A 147 2.75 33.64 30.72
C SER A 147 2.08 34.76 31.53
N TYR A 148 0.75 34.77 31.63
CA TYR A 148 0.01 35.72 32.44
C TYR A 148 0.23 35.51 33.95
N ASN A 149 -0.06 36.55 34.73
CA ASN A 149 0.02 36.49 36.19
C ASN A 149 -0.88 35.37 36.75
N ILE A 150 -0.28 34.51 37.58
CA ILE A 150 -0.97 33.39 38.21
C ILE A 150 -2.06 33.93 39.15
N PRO A 151 -3.35 33.61 38.90
CA PRO A 151 -4.43 34.07 39.76
C PRO A 151 -4.25 33.65 41.21
N LYS A 152 -4.60 34.54 42.15
CA LYS A 152 -4.60 34.21 43.60
C LYS A 152 -5.54 33.03 43.85
N GLY A 153 -5.05 31.99 44.51
CA GLY A 153 -5.81 30.75 44.76
C GLY A 153 -5.66 29.68 43.67
N SER A 154 -4.78 29.87 42.69
CA SER A 154 -4.49 28.86 41.67
C SER A 154 -4.04 27.54 42.30
N LYS A 155 -4.73 26.45 41.91
CA LYS A 155 -4.42 25.10 42.38
C LYS A 155 -3.07 24.64 41.81
N LYS A 156 -2.35 23.87 42.62
CA LYS A 156 -1.14 23.17 42.21
C LYS A 156 -1.42 21.68 42.05
N ILE A 157 -0.81 21.07 41.03
CA ILE A 157 -0.82 19.64 40.78
C ILE A 157 0.65 19.21 40.75
N ASN A 158 1.03 18.26 41.61
CA ASN A 158 2.42 17.78 41.75
C ASN A 158 3.44 18.93 41.90
N GLY A 159 3.09 19.97 42.66
CA GLY A 159 3.95 21.13 42.90
C GLY A 159 3.98 22.19 41.78
N LYS A 160 3.49 21.89 40.58
CA LYS A 160 3.34 22.86 39.46
C LYS A 160 1.96 23.53 39.50
N TYR A 161 1.86 24.78 39.04
CA TYR A 161 0.56 25.41 38.85
C TYR A 161 -0.23 24.73 37.75
N ILE A 162 -1.56 24.74 37.84
CA ILE A 162 -2.41 24.04 36.88
C ILE A 162 -2.16 24.48 35.43
N GLN A 163 -1.85 25.76 35.22
CA GLN A 163 -1.57 26.36 33.92
C GLN A 163 -0.28 25.78 33.30
N SER A 164 0.82 25.78 34.06
CA SER A 164 2.09 25.20 33.59
C SER A 164 2.05 23.68 33.51
N HIS A 165 1.26 23.01 34.35
CA HIS A 165 1.05 21.58 34.23
C HIS A 165 0.29 21.21 32.96
N LEU A 166 -0.73 21.99 32.57
CA LEU A 166 -1.45 21.79 31.31
C LEU A 166 -0.53 21.97 30.11
N LEU A 167 0.26 23.05 30.08
CA LEU A 167 1.23 23.32 29.02
C LEU A 167 2.18 22.13 28.83
N SER A 168 2.86 21.67 29.90
CA SER A 168 3.76 20.52 29.82
C SER A 168 3.09 19.23 29.35
N ARG A 169 1.79 19.06 29.61
CA ARG A 169 1.04 17.89 29.17
C ARG A 169 0.70 17.98 27.68
N LEU A 170 0.37 19.16 27.18
CA LEU A 170 0.11 19.40 25.76
C LEU A 170 1.39 19.28 24.93
N GLU A 171 2.50 19.86 25.39
CA GLU A 171 3.83 19.71 24.77
C GLU A 171 4.22 18.22 24.65
N ALA A 172 4.01 17.43 25.71
CA ALA A 172 4.29 15.99 25.68
C ALA A 172 3.36 15.19 24.75
N VAL A 173 2.16 15.70 24.44
CA VAL A 173 1.27 15.09 23.44
C VAL A 173 1.70 15.50 22.04
N GLN A 174 2.08 16.77 21.84
CA GLN A 174 2.64 17.28 20.60
C GLN A 174 3.90 16.50 20.19
N GLU A 175 4.87 16.32 21.09
CA GLU A 175 6.11 15.58 20.80
C GLU A 175 5.82 14.13 20.36
N LYS A 176 4.83 13.48 20.98
CA LYS A 176 4.41 12.12 20.59
C LYS A 176 3.75 12.08 19.22
N LEU A 177 3.00 13.12 18.88
CA LEU A 177 2.33 13.22 17.59
C LEU A 177 3.35 13.46 16.47
N GLU A 178 4.28 14.39 16.67
CA GLU A 178 5.41 14.64 15.75
C GLU A 178 6.22 13.36 15.51
N ALA A 179 6.47 12.56 16.56
CA ALA A 179 7.13 11.27 16.42
C ALA A 179 6.32 10.29 15.55
N GLN A 180 5.00 10.21 15.74
CA GLN A 180 4.14 9.34 14.92
C GLN A 180 4.07 9.79 13.46
N ILE A 181 4.03 11.11 13.20
CA ILE A 181 4.06 11.65 11.84
C ILE A 181 5.37 11.28 11.15
N LYS A 182 6.50 11.42 11.85
CA LYS A 182 7.81 11.01 11.34
C LYS A 182 7.90 9.52 11.01
N ASP A 183 7.31 8.67 11.84
CA ASP A 183 7.26 7.22 11.59
C ASP A 183 6.42 6.91 10.35
N VAL A 184 5.30 7.61 10.14
CA VAL A 184 4.47 7.48 8.93
C VAL A 184 5.21 7.97 7.69
N ASP A 185 5.93 9.10 7.79
CA ASP A 185 6.75 9.64 6.70
C ASP A 185 7.87 8.68 6.28
N ALA A 186 8.51 8.02 7.24
CA ALA A 186 9.53 6.99 6.96
C ALA A 186 8.94 5.73 6.32
N ALA A 187 7.67 5.42 6.59
CA ALA A 187 6.97 4.28 6.01
C ALA A 187 6.41 4.57 4.61
N GLN A 188 6.14 5.83 4.29
CA GLN A 188 5.56 6.25 3.01
C GLN A 188 6.59 6.14 1.87
N SER A 189 6.19 5.52 0.76
CA SER A 189 6.94 5.52 -0.49
C SER A 189 6.81 6.89 -1.18
N LYS A 190 7.89 7.34 -1.81
CA LYS A 190 7.98 8.56 -2.61
C LYS A 190 8.34 8.20 -4.05
N GLU A 191 7.76 8.94 -4.98
CA GLU A 191 8.08 8.84 -6.39
C GLU A 191 9.43 9.54 -6.67
N VAL A 192 10.41 8.77 -7.13
CA VAL A 192 11.76 9.22 -7.40
C VAL A 192 12.01 9.10 -8.90
N PRO A 193 12.00 10.21 -9.66
CA PRO A 193 12.31 10.18 -11.07
C PRO A 193 13.81 9.92 -11.26
N LEU A 194 14.13 8.99 -12.14
CA LEU A 194 15.49 8.68 -12.58
C LEU A 194 15.58 8.90 -14.09
N PHE A 195 16.75 9.36 -14.52
CA PHE A 195 17.02 9.59 -15.93
C PHE A 195 18.41 9.10 -16.31
N TRP A 196 18.53 8.68 -17.56
CA TRP A 196 19.78 8.32 -18.22
C TRP A 196 19.83 9.01 -19.58
N HIS A 197 20.89 9.77 -19.83
CA HIS A 197 21.08 10.47 -21.10
C HIS A 197 22.16 9.77 -21.91
N GLY A 198 21.83 9.39 -23.15
CA GLY A 198 22.81 8.80 -24.06
C GLY A 198 22.18 7.98 -25.17
N VAL A 199 23.03 7.53 -26.10
CA VAL A 199 22.63 6.60 -27.15
C VAL A 199 22.62 5.20 -26.55
N ALA A 200 21.44 4.59 -26.49
CA ALA A 200 21.22 3.22 -26.07
C ALA A 200 19.98 2.66 -26.77
N GLU A 201 19.88 1.33 -26.86
CA GLU A 201 18.67 0.65 -27.31
C GLU A 201 17.76 0.32 -26.12
N SER A 202 18.35 -0.12 -25.00
CA SER A 202 17.65 -0.48 -23.79
C SER A 202 18.42 -0.04 -22.54
N VAL A 203 17.69 0.52 -21.57
CA VAL A 203 18.25 0.95 -20.30
C VAL A 203 17.42 0.41 -19.16
N HIS A 204 18.08 -0.24 -18.21
CA HIS A 204 17.50 -0.70 -16.95
C HIS A 204 18.25 -0.10 -15.78
N VAL A 205 17.52 0.21 -14.71
CA VAL A 205 18.11 0.53 -13.41
C VAL A 205 17.98 -0.68 -12.49
N MET A 206 19.10 -1.12 -11.94
CA MET A 206 19.17 -2.17 -10.91
C MET A 206 19.62 -1.53 -9.61
N GLY A 207 19.22 -2.06 -8.45
CA GLY A 207 19.73 -1.51 -7.20
C GLY A 207 19.39 -2.31 -5.95
N SER A 208 19.80 -1.77 -4.81
CA SER A 208 19.52 -2.39 -3.50
C SER A 208 18.05 -2.34 -3.11
N PHE A 209 17.22 -1.54 -3.78
CA PHE A 209 15.79 -1.40 -3.48
C PHE A 209 14.99 -2.68 -3.71
N ASP A 210 15.43 -3.54 -4.64
CA ASP A 210 14.84 -4.85 -4.93
C ASP A 210 15.83 -6.01 -4.69
N GLY A 211 16.94 -5.73 -4.02
CA GLY A 211 18.01 -6.69 -3.76
C GLY A 211 18.78 -7.11 -5.03
N TRP A 212 18.90 -6.22 -6.02
CA TRP A 212 19.62 -6.47 -7.28
C TRP A 212 19.03 -7.60 -8.12
N SER A 213 17.69 -7.73 -8.14
CA SER A 213 17.03 -8.91 -8.72
C SER A 213 16.42 -8.66 -10.11
N GLN A 214 15.46 -7.72 -10.22
CA GLN A 214 14.75 -7.44 -11.48
C GLN A 214 15.08 -6.07 -12.05
N GLY A 215 15.24 -5.06 -11.19
CA GLY A 215 15.34 -3.66 -11.58
C GLY A 215 14.06 -3.12 -12.23
N GLU A 216 14.19 -1.95 -12.85
CA GLU A 216 13.11 -1.28 -13.56
C GLU A 216 13.60 -0.83 -14.94
N HIS A 217 12.74 -0.94 -15.96
CA HIS A 217 13.05 -0.45 -17.30
C HIS A 217 12.86 1.06 -17.37
N LEU A 218 13.76 1.75 -18.07
CA LEU A 218 13.57 3.15 -18.41
C LEU A 218 12.91 3.28 -19.79
N SER A 219 11.91 4.15 -19.86
CA SER A 219 11.21 4.46 -21.09
C SER A 219 12.00 5.48 -21.89
N PRO A 220 12.25 5.26 -23.20
CA PRO A 220 12.90 6.25 -24.05
C PRO A 220 11.95 7.42 -24.32
N GLU A 221 12.47 8.62 -24.14
CA GLU A 221 11.87 9.90 -24.48
C GLU A 221 12.76 10.59 -25.51
N TYR A 222 12.20 10.87 -26.69
CA TYR A 222 12.95 11.44 -27.81
C TYR A 222 12.89 12.97 -27.71
N ILE A 223 13.94 13.58 -27.16
CA ILE A 223 14.06 15.03 -27.04
C ILE A 223 15.09 15.51 -28.06
N ASP A 224 14.61 16.14 -29.13
CA ASP A 224 15.36 16.76 -30.23
C ASP A 224 16.52 15.92 -30.84
N SER A 225 17.66 15.85 -30.14
CA SER A 225 18.96 15.37 -30.65
C SER A 225 19.60 14.24 -29.85
N TYR A 226 19.11 13.92 -28.65
CA TYR A 226 19.57 12.79 -27.84
C TYR A 226 18.40 12.04 -27.20
N THR A 227 18.54 10.74 -27.03
CA THR A 227 17.53 9.93 -26.32
C THR A 227 17.73 10.08 -24.82
N THR A 228 16.70 10.55 -24.14
CA THR A 228 16.63 10.56 -22.67
C THR A 228 15.79 9.37 -22.26
N PHE A 229 16.33 8.52 -21.39
CA PHE A 229 15.59 7.41 -20.79
C PHE A 229 15.12 7.85 -19.41
N SER A 230 13.84 7.65 -19.09
CA SER A 230 13.27 8.06 -17.79
C SER A 230 12.44 6.95 -17.15
N THR A 231 12.43 6.89 -15.82
CA THR A 231 11.54 6.04 -15.03
C THR A 231 11.25 6.67 -13.68
N THR A 232 10.18 6.23 -13.02
CA THR A 232 9.80 6.71 -11.69
C THR A 232 9.75 5.52 -10.74
N LEU A 233 10.62 5.51 -9.73
CA LEU A 233 10.65 4.48 -8.70
C LEU A 233 9.85 4.92 -7.47
N ALA A 234 9.03 4.03 -6.92
CA ALA A 234 8.37 4.23 -5.63
C ALA A 234 9.26 3.70 -4.49
N LEU A 235 10.04 4.58 -3.85
CA LEU A 235 11.03 4.21 -2.83
C LEU A 235 10.72 4.87 -1.49
N ARG A 236 10.98 4.17 -0.39
CA ARG A 236 10.90 4.78 0.95
C ARG A 236 12.10 5.69 1.19
N PRO A 237 12.02 6.67 2.11
CA PRO A 237 13.19 7.45 2.51
C PRO A 237 14.34 6.54 2.96
N GLY A 238 15.52 6.78 2.43
CA GLY A 238 16.63 5.87 2.61
C GLY A 238 17.79 6.09 1.64
N ARG A 239 18.81 5.24 1.79
CA ARG A 239 20.00 5.23 0.95
C ARG A 239 19.98 3.96 0.11
N TYR A 240 20.02 4.13 -1.20
CA TYR A 240 19.98 3.06 -2.18
C TYR A 240 21.21 3.08 -3.05
N GLU A 241 21.76 1.91 -3.32
CA GLU A 241 22.79 1.74 -4.33
C GLU A 241 22.12 1.35 -5.63
N ILE A 242 22.45 2.03 -6.72
CA ILE A 242 21.88 1.76 -8.04
C ILE A 242 22.99 1.65 -9.09
N LYS A 243 22.70 0.96 -10.18
CA LYS A 243 23.56 0.88 -11.36
C LYS A 243 22.72 0.69 -12.60
N PHE A 244 23.16 1.25 -13.72
CA PHE A 244 22.44 1.16 -14.98
C PHE A 244 23.00 0.01 -15.80
N LEU A 245 22.10 -0.80 -16.37
CA LEU A 245 22.43 -1.78 -17.39
C LEU A 245 21.98 -1.21 -18.73
N VAL A 246 22.94 -0.81 -19.54
CA VAL A 246 22.75 -0.12 -20.82
C VAL A 246 23.23 -1.04 -21.92
N ASP A 247 22.33 -1.56 -22.75
CA ASP A 247 22.62 -2.52 -23.82
C ASP A 247 23.44 -3.74 -23.35
N GLY A 248 23.16 -4.21 -22.12
CA GLY A 248 23.86 -5.33 -21.49
C GLY A 248 25.18 -4.97 -20.79
N GLU A 249 25.61 -3.71 -20.83
CA GLU A 249 26.81 -3.23 -20.14
C GLU A 249 26.46 -2.45 -18.86
N TRP A 250 27.18 -2.74 -17.79
CA TRP A 250 27.03 -2.01 -16.53
C TRP A 250 27.68 -0.63 -16.61
N LYS A 251 26.89 0.42 -16.43
CA LYS A 251 27.33 1.82 -16.47
C LYS A 251 26.92 2.58 -15.21
N LEU A 252 27.76 3.54 -14.86
CA LEU A 252 27.49 4.52 -13.81
C LEU A 252 26.99 5.80 -14.47
N SER A 253 25.96 6.39 -13.90
CA SER A 253 25.49 7.70 -14.33
C SER A 253 26.34 8.80 -13.69
N PRO A 254 26.78 9.82 -14.44
CA PRO A 254 27.51 10.96 -13.90
C PRO A 254 26.62 11.87 -13.03
N GLU A 255 25.30 11.75 -13.14
CA GLU A 255 24.32 12.58 -12.43
C GLU A 255 24.18 12.22 -10.95
N PHE A 256 24.63 11.02 -10.57
CA PHE A 256 24.52 10.52 -9.21
C PHE A 256 25.89 10.34 -8.58
N PRO A 257 26.08 10.72 -7.31
CA PRO A 257 27.29 10.42 -6.57
C PRO A 257 27.63 8.94 -6.63
N THR A 258 28.92 8.58 -6.66
CA THR A 258 29.34 7.17 -6.64
C THR A 258 29.80 6.72 -5.26
N ILE A 259 29.55 5.46 -4.92
CA ILE A 259 30.01 4.80 -3.69
C ILE A 259 30.67 3.46 -4.03
N GLY A 260 31.63 3.03 -3.22
CA GLY A 260 32.41 1.80 -3.43
C GLY A 260 33.68 2.01 -4.23
N GLU A 261 34.41 0.93 -4.48
CA GLU A 261 35.71 0.94 -5.17
C GLU A 261 35.77 -0.13 -6.26
N GLY A 262 36.42 0.21 -7.38
CA GLY A 262 36.65 -0.71 -8.50
C GLY A 262 35.37 -1.24 -9.13
N PHE A 263 35.28 -2.57 -9.28
CA PHE A 263 34.13 -3.23 -9.92
C PHE A 263 32.83 -3.15 -9.12
N MET A 264 32.93 -2.92 -7.81
CA MET A 264 31.78 -2.77 -6.91
C MET A 264 31.33 -1.31 -6.79
N GLN A 265 31.86 -0.41 -7.62
CA GLN A 265 31.42 0.97 -7.66
C GLN A 265 29.99 1.04 -8.21
N ASN A 266 29.12 1.73 -7.46
CA ASN A 266 27.70 1.92 -7.71
C ASN A 266 27.36 3.42 -7.59
N ASN A 267 26.24 3.84 -8.16
CA ASN A 267 25.67 5.15 -7.88
C ASN A 267 24.89 5.12 -6.56
N LEU A 268 24.92 6.21 -5.82
CA LEU A 268 24.20 6.39 -4.56
C LEU A 268 22.97 7.28 -4.82
N LEU A 269 21.80 6.71 -4.56
CA LEU A 269 20.52 7.39 -4.58
C LEU A 269 20.06 7.64 -3.14
N ILE A 270 19.84 8.90 -2.78
CA ILE A 270 19.33 9.30 -1.46
C ILE A 270 17.91 9.78 -1.66
N VAL A 271 16.98 9.14 -0.96
CA VAL A 271 15.56 9.52 -0.91
C VAL A 271 15.34 10.18 0.44
N GLU A 272 15.08 11.49 0.42
CA GLU A 272 14.66 12.26 1.59
C GLU A 272 13.20 11.95 1.94
#